data_AF-A0A4V3CW30-F1
#
_entry.id   AF-A0A4V3CW30-F1
#
_cell.length_a   1.000
_cell.length_b   1.000
_cell.length_c   1.000
_cell.angle_alpha   90.00
_cell.angle_beta   90.00
_cell.angle_gamma   90.00
#
_symmetry.space_group_name_H-M   'P 1'
#
loop_
_entity.id
_entity.type
_entity.pdbx_description
1 polymer ?
#
loop_
_entity_poly.entity_id
_entity_poly.type
_entity_poly.pdbx_seq_one_letter_code
_entity_poly.pdbx_strand_id
1 'polypeptide(L)'
;MMRSLRAVQPPISSADQAVRRFTSPNAGWLRCTGWLAVTLVAALPQIAHAGVYASANQRAAQWLEAQQDSSDGSWRDTSEARTFLQTTEAVLALHQANRRQAAYYAGQTWIENHDPKNLDARARRLLVLRATQSSSQADIDALLAAVSTPAAGQSGWGLAKRYRAAPLDTALALDALRTVGATFSSGQAIAYLKATQLSPANDQGWPTAAGSTTDAYTTARVVQALAAYKGSDATLTTPLANAVATLKAKVTTSSAPHVRAATALAYLRMDPASNDAKTLLNSLTAIQRVDGGFDAGIFATGLIAQAFSAAEGADATNSRARVDVTDAALRAAINEALGRGSMDQLNQGELSQLTTLDISNRGVTSLNGLQYASNLTTLNAANNAISDTAPIASLTNLSVDLNGNPCPGCNTQVAANDGDAPLPLWALVMLGAGLMGAVGRAGRSGRQDA
;
A
#
# COMPACT_ATOMS: atom_id res chain seq x y z
N MET A 1 -24.71 71.20 -29.40
CA MET A 1 -25.76 71.35 -28.36
C MET A 1 -25.51 70.26 -27.31
N MET A 2 -24.65 70.47 -26.30
CA MET A 2 -24.88 71.11 -24.98
C MET A 2 -25.92 70.42 -24.07
N ARG A 3 -25.45 70.11 -22.84
CA ARG A 3 -26.12 69.79 -21.53
C ARG A 3 -26.40 68.29 -21.26
N SER A 4 -25.93 67.61 -20.19
CA SER A 4 -25.61 67.90 -18.76
C SER A 4 -26.78 67.77 -17.77
N LEU A 5 -26.50 67.04 -16.66
CA LEU A 5 -27.22 66.88 -15.35
C LEU A 5 -28.39 65.85 -15.35
N ARG A 6 -28.67 65.04 -14.31
CA ARG A 6 -28.37 65.11 -12.86
C ARG A 6 -28.66 63.74 -12.17
N ALA A 7 -28.03 63.51 -11.02
CA ALA A 7 -28.24 62.39 -10.07
C ALA A 7 -29.45 62.60 -9.14
N VAL A 8 -30.04 61.52 -8.59
CA VAL A 8 -30.73 61.49 -7.27
C VAL A 8 -30.74 60.05 -6.69
N GLN A 9 -30.16 59.88 -5.49
CA GLN A 9 -30.43 58.81 -4.51
C GLN A 9 -31.48 59.29 -3.49
N PRO A 10 -32.22 58.40 -2.80
CA PRO A 10 -32.85 58.71 -1.51
C PRO A 10 -32.53 57.61 -0.43
N PRO A 11 -32.87 57.79 0.87
CA PRO A 11 -31.88 58.15 1.89
C PRO A 11 -31.78 57.18 3.07
N ILE A 12 -30.74 57.40 3.88
CA ILE A 12 -30.50 56.84 5.22
C ILE A 12 -31.27 57.67 6.25
N SER A 13 -31.96 57.03 7.20
CA SER A 13 -32.52 57.70 8.38
C SER A 13 -31.88 57.17 9.67
N SER A 14 -31.27 58.09 10.42
CA SER A 14 -30.79 57.95 11.80
C SER A 14 -31.73 58.67 12.76
N ALA A 15 -32.01 58.07 13.92
CA ALA A 15 -32.36 58.73 15.19
C ALA A 15 -31.88 57.82 16.33
N ASP A 16 -30.84 58.18 17.09
CA ASP A 16 -30.88 58.91 18.39
C ASP A 16 -31.72 58.15 19.45
N GLN A 17 -31.32 57.92 20.71
CA GLN A 17 -30.34 58.54 21.60
C GLN A 17 -30.36 57.74 22.93
N ALA A 18 -29.25 57.51 23.62
CA ALA A 18 -29.16 57.50 25.10
C ALA A 18 -27.73 57.24 25.60
N VAL A 19 -27.07 58.34 25.95
CA VAL A 19 -25.79 58.43 26.66
C VAL A 19 -26.04 58.31 28.16
N ARG A 20 -25.25 57.49 28.89
CA ARG A 20 -24.71 57.88 30.21
C ARG A 20 -23.30 57.31 30.42
N ARG A 21 -22.37 58.26 30.64
CA ARG A 21 -20.96 58.12 31.02
C ARG A 21 -20.84 57.57 32.44
N PHE A 22 -19.76 56.84 32.75
CA PHE A 22 -18.93 57.07 33.95
C PHE A 22 -17.51 56.48 33.76
N THR A 23 -16.55 57.38 33.50
CA THR A 23 -15.15 57.47 33.99
C THR A 23 -14.26 56.21 34.13
N SER A 24 -13.13 56.21 33.40
CA SER A 24 -11.83 55.58 33.75
C SER A 24 -11.13 56.35 34.90
N PRO A 25 -9.86 56.11 35.33
CA PRO A 25 -8.85 55.10 34.91
C PRO A 25 -8.05 54.47 36.09
N ASN A 26 -7.15 53.52 35.80
CA ASN A 26 -5.79 53.60 36.37
C ASN A 26 -4.77 52.75 35.62
N ALA A 27 -3.65 53.39 35.33
CA ALA A 27 -2.47 52.88 34.63
C ALA A 27 -1.51 52.15 35.60
N GLY A 28 -0.69 51.27 35.06
CA GLY A 28 0.44 50.68 35.78
C GLY A 28 1.35 49.89 34.84
N TRP A 29 2.38 50.55 34.34
CA TRP A 29 3.49 49.93 33.62
C TRP A 29 4.35 49.13 34.59
N LEU A 30 4.69 47.89 34.25
CA LEU A 30 5.90 47.21 34.74
C LEU A 30 6.39 46.23 33.66
N ARG A 31 7.56 46.55 33.12
CA ARG A 31 8.36 45.63 32.30
C ARG A 31 8.96 44.58 33.24
N CYS A 32 8.69 43.31 32.99
CA CYS A 32 9.55 42.21 33.42
C CYS A 32 9.86 41.31 32.22
N THR A 33 11.14 41.24 31.93
CA THR A 33 11.82 40.36 30.99
C THR A 33 11.68 38.88 31.38
N GLY A 34 11.48 38.01 30.40
CA GLY A 34 12.08 36.68 30.41
C GLY A 34 11.14 35.47 30.36
N TRP A 35 11.37 34.64 29.34
CA TRP A 35 11.21 33.18 29.31
C TRP A 35 9.80 32.58 29.28
N LEU A 36 9.37 32.14 28.09
CA LEU A 36 9.42 30.74 27.65
C LEU A 36 8.61 30.62 26.34
N ALA A 37 9.32 30.64 25.21
CA ALA A 37 8.75 30.11 23.98
C ALA A 37 8.67 28.59 24.16
N VAL A 38 7.48 28.08 24.48
CA VAL A 38 7.17 26.66 24.39
C VAL A 38 7.17 26.32 22.91
N THR A 39 8.31 25.89 22.38
CA THR A 39 8.35 25.16 21.12
C THR A 39 7.61 23.85 21.34
N LEU A 40 6.37 23.79 20.86
CA LEU A 40 5.63 22.55 20.72
C LEU A 40 6.33 21.70 19.66
N VAL A 41 7.39 20.98 20.06
CA VAL A 41 7.90 19.88 19.27
C VAL A 41 6.83 18.80 19.36
N ALA A 42 6.04 18.65 18.31
CA ALA A 42 5.19 17.49 18.15
C ALA A 42 6.12 16.26 18.17
N ALA A 43 6.17 15.59 19.31
CA ALA A 43 6.81 14.29 19.44
C ALA A 43 6.02 13.33 18.56
N LEU A 44 6.55 13.05 17.37
CA LEU A 44 6.07 11.96 16.53
C LEU A 44 6.12 10.69 17.39
N PRO A 45 5.05 9.88 17.42
CA PRO A 45 5.12 8.59 18.11
C PRO A 45 6.25 7.79 17.47
N GLN A 46 7.22 7.38 18.28
CA GLN A 46 8.28 6.49 17.83
C GLN A 46 7.63 5.15 17.46
N ILE A 47 7.45 4.95 16.16
CA ILE A 47 7.00 3.68 15.59
C ILE A 47 8.11 2.66 15.86
N ALA A 48 7.69 1.47 16.31
CA ALA A 48 8.53 0.30 16.51
C ALA A 48 9.56 0.15 15.36
N HIS A 49 10.86 0.16 15.73
CA HIS A 49 12.03 -0.04 14.88
C HIS A 49 11.88 0.36 13.41
N ALA A 50 11.86 1.67 13.15
CA ALA A 50 12.01 2.19 11.79
C ALA A 50 13.31 1.62 11.17
N GLY A 51 13.21 0.90 10.05
CA GLY A 51 14.37 0.31 9.39
C GLY A 51 15.26 1.36 8.72
N VAL A 52 16.38 0.91 8.14
CA VAL A 52 17.51 1.74 7.72
C VAL A 52 17.11 2.85 6.73
N TYR A 53 16.10 2.60 5.90
CA TYR A 53 15.66 3.50 4.84
C TYR A 53 14.41 4.30 5.20
N ALA A 54 13.74 4.01 6.33
CA ALA A 54 12.48 4.63 6.71
C ALA A 54 12.56 6.17 6.76
N SER A 55 13.59 6.72 7.41
CA SER A 55 13.79 8.17 7.50
C SER A 55 14.07 8.82 6.15
N ALA A 56 14.88 8.17 5.30
CA ALA A 56 15.16 8.64 3.95
C ALA A 56 13.90 8.64 3.07
N ASN A 57 13.08 7.59 3.19
CA ASN A 57 11.81 7.45 2.50
C ASN A 57 10.82 8.56 2.88
N GLN A 58 10.64 8.80 4.18
CA GLN A 58 9.72 9.84 4.65
C GLN A 58 10.13 11.23 4.16
N ARG A 59 11.42 11.56 4.16
CA ARG A 59 11.91 12.84 3.63
C ARG A 59 11.72 12.97 2.12
N ALA A 60 11.97 11.92 1.35
CA ALA A 60 11.73 11.92 -0.09
C ALA A 60 10.24 12.12 -0.41
N ALA A 61 9.37 11.45 0.34
CA ALA A 61 7.93 11.57 0.16
C ALA A 61 7.39 12.95 0.58
N GLN A 62 7.88 13.53 1.69
CA GLN A 62 7.60 14.92 2.07
C GLN A 62 8.05 15.93 1.01
N TRP A 63 9.24 15.72 0.45
CA TRP A 63 9.74 16.57 -0.63
C TRP A 63 8.82 16.51 -1.85
N LEU A 64 8.35 15.32 -2.24
CA LEU A 64 7.39 15.16 -3.33
C LEU A 64 6.10 15.96 -3.07
N GLU A 65 5.53 15.88 -1.86
CA GLU A 65 4.35 16.69 -1.49
C GLU A 65 4.59 18.19 -1.70
N ALA A 66 5.78 18.68 -1.33
CA ALA A 66 6.16 20.08 -1.50
C ALA A 66 6.42 20.49 -2.97
N GLN A 67 6.66 19.52 -3.87
CA GLN A 67 6.85 19.78 -5.31
C GLN A 67 5.55 19.75 -6.13
N GLN A 68 4.43 19.38 -5.53
CA GLN A 68 3.17 19.30 -6.26
C GLN A 68 2.69 20.70 -6.68
N ASP A 69 2.21 20.82 -7.92
CA ASP A 69 1.55 22.03 -8.38
C ASP A 69 0.17 22.15 -7.72
N SER A 70 0.02 23.16 -6.87
CA SER A 70 -1.22 23.41 -6.12
C SER A 70 -2.41 23.82 -7.00
N SER A 71 -2.20 24.20 -8.25
CA SER A 71 -3.28 24.64 -9.15
C SER A 71 -4.06 23.49 -9.78
N ASP A 72 -3.43 22.35 -10.00
CA ASP A 72 -4.05 21.20 -10.68
C ASP A 72 -3.77 19.84 -10.02
N GLY A 73 -2.87 19.76 -9.03
CA GLY A 73 -2.53 18.52 -8.34
C GLY A 73 -1.50 17.65 -9.06
N SER A 74 -0.91 18.13 -10.16
CA SER A 74 0.12 17.40 -10.90
C SER A 74 1.53 17.65 -10.39
N TRP A 75 2.46 16.80 -10.83
CA TRP A 75 3.90 17.08 -10.77
C TRP A 75 4.38 17.47 -12.18
N ARG A 76 4.27 18.77 -12.48
CA ARG A 76 4.50 19.34 -13.82
C ARG A 76 5.90 19.07 -14.37
N ASP A 77 5.95 18.87 -15.69
CA ASP A 77 7.17 18.83 -16.51
C ASP A 77 6.93 19.61 -17.82
N THR A 78 7.99 19.72 -18.61
CA THR A 78 8.08 20.24 -19.97
C THR A 78 7.06 19.69 -20.97
N SER A 79 6.46 18.53 -20.74
CA SER A 79 5.42 17.97 -21.60
C SER A 79 4.33 17.26 -20.80
N GLU A 80 3.14 17.13 -21.38
CA GLU A 80 2.01 16.40 -20.78
C GLU A 80 2.37 14.94 -20.51
N ALA A 81 3.09 14.28 -21.44
CA ALA A 81 3.52 12.90 -21.26
C ALA A 81 4.50 12.74 -20.08
N ARG A 82 5.43 13.68 -19.89
CA ARG A 82 6.35 13.68 -18.75
C ARG A 82 5.65 14.06 -17.45
N THR A 83 4.73 15.02 -17.49
CA THR A 83 3.89 15.39 -16.34
C THR A 83 3.08 14.18 -15.86
N PHE A 84 2.50 13.42 -16.79
CA PHE A 84 1.77 12.20 -16.47
C PHE A 84 2.66 11.15 -15.81
N LEU A 85 3.85 10.93 -16.38
CA LEU A 85 4.85 10.02 -15.81
C LEU A 85 5.26 10.44 -14.39
N GLN A 86 5.66 11.70 -14.19
CA GLN A 86 6.07 12.20 -12.88
C GLN A 86 4.95 12.15 -11.85
N THR A 87 3.74 12.56 -12.24
CA THR A 87 2.56 12.51 -11.36
C THR A 87 2.27 11.08 -10.94
N THR A 88 2.34 10.12 -11.87
CA THR A 88 2.16 8.69 -11.55
C THR A 88 3.22 8.22 -10.55
N GLU A 89 4.50 8.46 -10.82
CA GLU A 89 5.57 7.98 -9.92
C GLU A 89 5.53 8.65 -8.55
N ALA A 90 5.17 9.93 -8.47
CA ALA A 90 4.98 10.64 -7.22
C ALA A 90 3.81 10.05 -6.42
N VAL A 91 2.66 9.82 -7.07
CA VAL A 91 1.49 9.21 -6.42
C VAL A 91 1.80 7.78 -5.96
N LEU A 92 2.54 6.98 -6.75
CA LEU A 92 3.00 5.65 -6.35
C LEU A 92 3.96 5.69 -5.16
N ALA A 93 4.85 6.67 -5.11
CA ALA A 93 5.78 6.89 -4.01
C ALA A 93 5.05 7.28 -2.72
N LEU A 94 4.14 8.26 -2.79
CA LEU A 94 3.28 8.65 -1.67
C LEU A 94 2.40 7.46 -1.24
N HIS A 95 1.95 6.65 -2.20
CA HIS A 95 1.22 5.43 -1.92
C HIS A 95 2.06 4.49 -1.01
N GLN A 96 3.28 4.18 -1.44
CA GLN A 96 4.14 3.19 -0.76
C GLN A 96 4.77 3.72 0.53
N ALA A 97 5.04 5.02 0.62
CA ALA A 97 5.53 5.66 1.85
C ALA A 97 4.43 5.85 2.91
N ASN A 98 3.23 5.33 2.67
CA ASN A 98 2.04 5.51 3.48
C ASN A 98 1.70 6.99 3.76
N ARG A 99 1.78 7.84 2.73
CA ARG A 99 1.43 9.27 2.82
C ARG A 99 0.16 9.56 2.03
N ARG A 100 -0.99 9.29 2.63
CA ARG A 100 -2.34 9.53 2.05
C ARG A 100 -2.87 10.92 2.41
N GLN A 101 -2.11 11.95 2.09
CA GLN A 101 -2.48 13.34 2.40
C GLN A 101 -3.09 14.04 1.18
N ALA A 102 -3.38 15.34 1.31
CA ALA A 102 -3.98 16.15 0.25
C ALA A 102 -3.26 15.98 -1.10
N ALA A 103 -1.92 15.96 -1.09
CA ALA A 103 -1.14 15.83 -2.31
C ALA A 103 -1.34 14.47 -3.02
N TYR A 104 -1.44 13.37 -2.26
CA TYR A 104 -1.73 12.06 -2.82
C TYR A 104 -3.07 12.04 -3.55
N TYR A 105 -4.13 12.54 -2.91
CA TYR A 105 -5.48 12.56 -3.49
C TYR A 105 -5.62 13.55 -4.65
N ALA A 106 -4.94 14.69 -4.60
CA ALA A 106 -4.90 15.64 -5.70
C ALA A 106 -4.22 15.04 -6.94
N GLY A 107 -3.11 14.32 -6.76
CA GLY A 107 -2.43 13.62 -7.85
C GLY A 107 -3.26 12.49 -8.45
N GLN A 108 -3.96 11.71 -7.62
CA GLN A 108 -4.90 10.69 -8.11
C GLN A 108 -6.03 11.31 -8.94
N THR A 109 -6.65 12.38 -8.42
CA THR A 109 -7.69 13.12 -9.13
C THR A 109 -7.19 13.66 -10.46
N TRP A 110 -5.95 14.18 -10.50
CA TRP A 110 -5.35 14.65 -11.75
C TRP A 110 -5.20 13.49 -12.75
N ILE A 111 -4.62 12.36 -12.34
CA ILE A 111 -4.43 11.17 -13.20
C ILE A 111 -5.77 10.62 -13.73
N GLU A 112 -6.81 10.61 -12.89
CA GLU A 112 -8.15 10.12 -13.27
C GLU A 112 -8.78 11.00 -14.36
N ASN A 113 -8.61 12.32 -14.27
CA ASN A 113 -9.22 13.29 -15.18
C ASN A 113 -8.37 13.64 -16.41
N HIS A 114 -7.19 13.01 -16.58
CA HIS A 114 -6.32 13.25 -17.73
C HIS A 114 -6.18 12.01 -18.62
N ASP A 115 -6.37 12.21 -19.93
CA ASP A 115 -6.30 11.13 -20.90
C ASP A 115 -4.86 10.68 -21.18
N PRO A 116 -4.53 9.40 -20.95
CA PRO A 116 -3.21 8.87 -21.23
C PRO A 116 -2.97 8.83 -22.75
N LYS A 117 -1.91 9.52 -23.18
CA LYS A 117 -1.56 9.68 -24.61
C LYS A 117 -0.92 8.44 -25.25
N ASN A 118 -0.46 7.49 -24.44
CA ASN A 118 0.19 6.27 -24.91
C ASN A 118 -0.09 5.08 -23.97
N LEU A 119 0.27 3.87 -24.42
CA LEU A 119 0.02 2.63 -23.66
C LEU A 119 0.79 2.58 -22.35
N ASP A 120 1.97 3.21 -22.32
CA ASP A 120 2.80 3.38 -21.15
C ASP A 120 2.14 4.17 -20.03
N ALA A 121 1.46 5.26 -20.38
CA ALA A 121 0.68 6.07 -19.47
C ALA A 121 -0.57 5.32 -18.99
N ARG A 122 -1.19 4.50 -19.86
CA ARG A 122 -2.32 3.63 -19.47
C ARG A 122 -1.90 2.57 -18.46
N ALA A 123 -0.83 1.83 -18.76
CA ALA A 123 -0.29 0.82 -17.87
C ALA A 123 0.08 1.43 -16.51
N ARG A 124 0.72 2.60 -16.49
CA ARG A 124 1.05 3.33 -15.27
C ARG A 124 -0.18 3.85 -14.52
N ARG A 125 -1.19 4.35 -15.24
CA ARG A 125 -2.47 4.77 -14.65
C ARG A 125 -3.13 3.60 -13.92
N LEU A 126 -3.11 2.39 -14.48
CA LEU A 126 -3.61 1.19 -13.82
C LEU A 126 -2.81 0.77 -12.57
N LEU A 127 -1.57 1.22 -12.40
CA LEU A 127 -0.82 1.00 -11.16
C LEU A 127 -1.24 1.96 -10.04
N VAL A 128 -1.82 3.11 -10.39
CA VAL A 128 -2.23 4.16 -9.46
C VAL A 128 -3.71 4.11 -9.14
N LEU A 129 -4.54 3.95 -10.19
CA LEU A 129 -5.99 3.90 -10.07
C LEU A 129 -6.40 2.49 -9.68
N ARG A 130 -7.22 2.39 -8.64
CA ARG A 130 -7.76 1.11 -8.19
C ARG A 130 -8.70 0.58 -9.26
N ALA A 131 -8.83 -0.74 -9.37
CA ALA A 131 -9.74 -1.42 -10.30
C ALA A 131 -11.24 -1.01 -10.17
N THR A 132 -11.61 -0.14 -9.23
CA THR A 132 -12.98 0.40 -9.03
C THR A 132 -13.19 1.84 -9.49
N GLN A 133 -12.15 2.53 -9.96
CA GLN A 133 -12.31 3.85 -10.55
C GLN A 133 -12.72 3.71 -12.02
N SER A 134 -13.63 4.58 -12.47
CA SER A 134 -14.39 4.44 -13.73
C SER A 134 -13.54 4.33 -15.01
N SER A 135 -12.24 4.63 -14.95
CA SER A 135 -11.31 4.62 -16.08
C SER A 135 -10.48 3.33 -16.20
N SER A 136 -10.43 2.47 -15.18
CA SER A 136 -9.59 1.26 -15.19
C SER A 136 -10.02 0.25 -16.26
N GLN A 137 -11.32 0.05 -16.46
CA GLN A 137 -11.79 -0.91 -17.47
C GLN A 137 -11.43 -0.46 -18.89
N ALA A 138 -11.57 0.83 -19.20
CA ALA A 138 -11.21 1.37 -20.50
C ALA A 138 -9.70 1.22 -20.80
N ASP A 139 -8.84 1.35 -19.79
CA ASP A 139 -7.41 1.12 -19.96
C ASP A 139 -7.04 -0.35 -20.09
N ILE A 140 -7.72 -1.23 -19.36
CA ILE A 140 -7.60 -2.69 -19.54
C ILE A 140 -7.97 -3.04 -20.98
N ASP A 141 -9.13 -2.61 -21.44
CA ASP A 141 -9.62 -2.88 -22.80
C ASP A 141 -8.66 -2.32 -23.85
N ALA A 142 -8.14 -1.10 -23.65
CA ALA A 142 -7.17 -0.50 -24.55
C ALA A 142 -5.84 -1.27 -24.60
N LEU A 143 -5.33 -1.75 -23.45
CA LEU A 143 -4.14 -2.59 -23.40
C LEU A 143 -4.39 -3.94 -24.08
N LEU A 144 -5.52 -4.61 -23.81
CA LEU A 144 -5.85 -5.89 -24.44
C LEU A 144 -6.03 -5.76 -25.95
N ALA A 145 -6.64 -4.66 -26.42
CA ALA A 145 -6.81 -4.37 -27.84
C ALA A 145 -5.49 -3.95 -28.54
N ALA A 146 -4.48 -3.54 -27.79
CA ALA A 146 -3.18 -3.12 -28.31
C ALA A 146 -2.15 -4.26 -28.41
N VAL A 147 -2.50 -5.46 -27.96
CA VAL A 147 -1.65 -6.65 -28.13
C VAL A 147 -1.36 -6.81 -29.62
N SER A 148 -0.08 -6.70 -29.99
CA SER A 148 0.37 -6.93 -31.35
C SER A 148 0.98 -8.33 -31.46
N THR A 149 0.44 -9.16 -32.34
CA THR A 149 1.05 -10.42 -32.80
C THR A 149 1.82 -10.15 -34.10
N PRO A 150 3.11 -9.78 -34.07
CA PRO A 150 3.93 -9.73 -35.27
C PRO A 150 4.01 -11.11 -35.95
N ALA A 151 4.32 -11.14 -37.25
CA ALA A 151 4.36 -12.34 -38.09
C ALA A 151 5.30 -13.48 -37.60
N ALA A 152 6.18 -13.19 -36.63
CA ALA A 152 7.04 -14.17 -35.96
C ALA A 152 6.35 -14.94 -34.81
N GLY A 153 5.07 -14.67 -34.52
CA GLY A 153 4.22 -15.50 -33.66
C GLY A 153 4.24 -15.23 -32.16
N GLN A 154 4.86 -14.14 -31.68
CA GLN A 154 4.95 -13.81 -30.25
C GLN A 154 4.33 -12.45 -29.95
N SER A 155 3.34 -12.40 -29.05
CA SER A 155 2.61 -11.16 -28.76
C SER A 155 3.29 -10.28 -27.72
N GLY A 156 3.39 -8.98 -28.00
CA GLY A 156 3.87 -7.97 -27.04
C GLY A 156 3.18 -6.62 -27.22
N TRP A 157 3.47 -5.70 -26.31
CA TRP A 157 2.99 -4.31 -26.34
C TRP A 157 4.11 -3.40 -26.83
N GLY A 158 3.73 -2.42 -27.64
CA GLY A 158 4.57 -1.28 -27.99
C GLY A 158 3.91 0.01 -27.53
N LEU A 159 4.55 1.16 -27.76
CA LEU A 159 4.08 2.48 -27.30
C LEU A 159 2.65 2.85 -27.77
N ALA A 160 2.23 2.38 -28.95
CA ALA A 160 0.90 2.57 -29.52
C ALA A 160 0.56 1.43 -30.51
N LYS A 161 -0.71 1.32 -30.92
CA LYS A 161 -1.25 0.24 -31.81
C LYS A 161 -0.47 -0.01 -33.12
N ARG A 162 0.31 0.98 -33.61
CA ARG A 162 1.12 0.89 -34.83
C ARG A 162 2.63 0.78 -34.59
N TYR A 163 3.08 0.85 -33.34
CA TYR A 163 4.48 0.64 -32.97
C TYR A 163 4.74 -0.85 -32.75
N ARG A 164 5.93 -1.31 -33.12
CA ARG A 164 6.38 -2.67 -32.82
C ARG A 164 6.48 -2.84 -31.31
N ALA A 165 6.19 -4.04 -30.82
CA ALA A 165 6.35 -4.36 -29.41
C ALA A 165 7.77 -4.04 -28.92
N ALA A 166 7.89 -3.55 -27.68
CA ALA A 166 9.14 -3.27 -27.00
C ALA A 166 9.18 -3.93 -25.60
N PRO A 167 10.37 -4.27 -25.08
CA PRO A 167 10.48 -4.92 -23.76
C PRO A 167 9.93 -4.08 -22.61
N LEU A 168 10.20 -2.77 -22.58
CA LEU A 168 9.73 -1.89 -21.51
C LEU A 168 8.20 -1.80 -21.50
N ASP A 169 7.59 -1.48 -22.63
CA ASP A 169 6.14 -1.34 -22.77
C ASP A 169 5.43 -2.66 -22.42
N THR A 170 5.99 -3.79 -22.87
CA THR A 170 5.47 -5.14 -22.55
C THR A 170 5.57 -5.46 -21.06
N ALA A 171 6.68 -5.12 -20.40
CA ALA A 171 6.83 -5.33 -18.96
C ALA A 171 5.85 -4.47 -18.15
N LEU A 172 5.61 -3.22 -18.56
CA LEU A 172 4.66 -2.33 -17.91
C LEU A 172 3.22 -2.81 -18.07
N ALA A 173 2.81 -3.21 -19.27
CA ALA A 173 1.49 -3.78 -19.52
C ALA A 173 1.28 -5.08 -18.73
N LEU A 174 2.28 -5.96 -18.72
CA LEU A 174 2.26 -7.22 -17.97
C LEU A 174 2.09 -7.00 -16.47
N ASP A 175 2.85 -6.07 -15.87
CA ASP A 175 2.75 -5.77 -14.43
C ASP A 175 1.43 -5.07 -14.10
N ALA A 176 0.97 -4.15 -14.95
CA ALA A 176 -0.29 -3.43 -14.76
C ALA A 176 -1.50 -4.37 -14.81
N LEU A 177 -1.65 -5.15 -15.88
CA LEU A 177 -2.77 -6.08 -16.06
C LEU A 177 -2.81 -7.14 -14.96
N ARG A 178 -1.65 -7.63 -14.52
CA ARG A 178 -1.54 -8.53 -13.36
C ARG A 178 -2.00 -7.84 -12.07
N THR A 179 -1.54 -6.61 -11.83
CA THR A 179 -1.83 -5.87 -10.60
C THR A 179 -3.32 -5.58 -10.44
N VAL A 180 -4.02 -5.28 -11.56
CA VAL A 180 -5.47 -5.04 -11.54
C VAL A 180 -6.32 -6.31 -11.65
N GLY A 181 -5.68 -7.49 -11.76
CA GLY A 181 -6.38 -8.77 -11.86
C GLY A 181 -7.13 -8.99 -13.18
N ALA A 182 -6.70 -8.34 -14.27
CA ALA A 182 -7.30 -8.55 -15.59
C ALA A 182 -7.07 -9.98 -16.08
N THR A 183 -8.02 -10.53 -16.84
CA THR A 183 -7.83 -11.81 -17.53
C THR A 183 -7.14 -11.57 -18.87
N PHE A 184 -5.93 -12.11 -19.04
CA PHE A 184 -5.15 -11.98 -20.28
C PHE A 184 -4.14 -13.12 -20.42
N SER A 185 -3.62 -13.31 -21.63
CA SER A 185 -2.61 -14.32 -21.92
C SER A 185 -1.21 -13.86 -21.49
N SER A 186 -0.93 -13.90 -20.18
CA SER A 186 0.40 -13.57 -19.61
C SER A 186 1.53 -14.40 -20.23
N GLY A 187 1.28 -15.65 -20.61
CA GLY A 187 2.24 -16.53 -21.28
C GLY A 187 2.78 -15.98 -22.61
N GLN A 188 1.97 -15.22 -23.36
CA GLN A 188 2.42 -14.60 -24.63
C GLN A 188 3.36 -13.43 -24.36
N ALA A 189 3.03 -12.58 -23.38
CA ALA A 189 3.89 -11.49 -22.94
C ALA A 189 5.25 -12.00 -22.45
N ILE A 190 5.21 -13.07 -21.63
CA ILE A 190 6.40 -13.74 -21.11
C ILE A 190 7.22 -14.36 -22.25
N ALA A 191 6.59 -15.00 -23.24
CA ALA A 191 7.27 -15.55 -24.40
C ALA A 191 7.99 -14.47 -25.22
N TYR A 192 7.33 -13.33 -25.45
CA TYR A 192 7.94 -12.17 -26.11
C TYR A 192 9.15 -11.63 -25.32
N LEU A 193 9.02 -11.46 -24.00
CA LEU A 193 10.14 -11.00 -23.17
C LEU A 193 11.31 -11.99 -23.19
N LYS A 194 11.05 -13.30 -23.12
CA LYS A 194 12.11 -14.32 -23.26
C LYS A 194 12.82 -14.23 -24.62
N ALA A 195 12.07 -14.07 -25.70
CA ALA A 195 12.63 -14.03 -27.05
C ALA A 195 13.36 -12.73 -27.40
N THR A 196 13.08 -11.64 -26.70
CA THR A 196 13.74 -10.34 -26.87
C THR A 196 14.89 -10.11 -25.89
N GLN A 197 15.19 -11.09 -25.03
CA GLN A 197 16.38 -11.05 -24.19
C GLN A 197 17.63 -11.16 -25.06
N LEU A 198 18.63 -10.34 -24.78
CA LEU A 198 19.90 -10.39 -25.47
C LEU A 198 20.66 -11.68 -25.12
N SER A 199 21.43 -12.19 -26.07
CA SER A 199 22.20 -13.44 -25.93
C SER A 199 23.73 -13.30 -25.74
N PRO A 200 24.41 -12.16 -26.01
CA PRO A 200 25.84 -12.04 -25.75
C PRO A 200 26.20 -12.37 -24.30
N ALA A 201 27.26 -13.16 -24.08
CA ALA A 201 27.59 -13.76 -22.77
C ALA A 201 27.73 -12.76 -21.59
N ASN A 202 27.99 -11.48 -21.86
CA ASN A 202 28.14 -10.42 -20.86
C ASN A 202 27.09 -9.30 -20.99
N ASP A 203 26.06 -9.51 -21.81
CA ASP A 203 25.02 -8.54 -22.08
C ASP A 203 23.70 -9.26 -22.38
N GLN A 204 23.07 -9.81 -21.34
CA GLN A 204 21.86 -10.64 -21.42
C GLN A 204 20.66 -9.98 -20.72
N GLY A 205 20.61 -8.65 -20.76
CA GLY A 205 19.45 -7.87 -20.37
C GLY A 205 18.50 -7.64 -21.54
N TRP A 206 17.76 -6.54 -21.47
CA TRP A 206 16.85 -6.10 -22.52
C TRP A 206 17.23 -4.71 -23.05
N PRO A 207 17.12 -4.49 -24.36
CA PRO A 207 17.20 -3.16 -24.96
C PRO A 207 15.92 -2.35 -24.69
N THR A 208 15.96 -1.03 -24.93
CA THR A 208 14.78 -0.16 -24.87
C THR A 208 13.70 -0.52 -25.91
N ALA A 209 14.12 -1.01 -27.08
CA ALA A 209 13.26 -1.40 -28.20
C ALA A 209 13.97 -2.49 -29.04
N ALA A 210 13.94 -2.43 -30.38
CA ALA A 210 14.71 -3.33 -31.25
C ALA A 210 16.22 -2.97 -31.27
N GLY A 211 16.89 -3.05 -30.11
CA GLY A 211 18.31 -2.74 -29.93
C GLY A 211 19.17 -3.97 -29.67
N SER A 212 20.50 -3.80 -29.76
CA SER A 212 21.49 -4.88 -29.56
C SER A 212 22.27 -4.75 -28.25
N THR A 213 21.98 -3.74 -27.42
CA THR A 213 22.67 -3.46 -26.16
C THR A 213 21.66 -3.32 -25.03
N THR A 214 22.01 -3.80 -23.83
CA THR A 214 21.15 -3.63 -22.66
C THR A 214 20.92 -2.16 -22.33
N ASP A 215 19.66 -1.83 -22.10
CA ASP A 215 19.25 -0.68 -21.32
C ASP A 215 18.96 -1.12 -19.88
N ALA A 216 19.71 -0.56 -18.92
CA ALA A 216 19.66 -0.99 -17.53
C ALA A 216 18.30 -0.71 -16.88
N TYR A 217 17.67 0.43 -17.19
CA TYR A 217 16.36 0.77 -16.67
C TYR A 217 15.30 -0.22 -17.18
N THR A 218 15.27 -0.46 -18.49
CA THR A 218 14.36 -1.42 -19.12
C THR A 218 14.56 -2.82 -18.55
N THR A 219 15.82 -3.28 -18.44
CA THR A 219 16.15 -4.59 -17.87
C THR A 219 15.63 -4.72 -16.44
N ALA A 220 15.83 -3.69 -15.60
CA ALA A 220 15.32 -3.69 -14.25
C ALA A 220 13.78 -3.75 -14.19
N ARG A 221 13.08 -3.04 -15.08
CA ARG A 221 11.61 -3.08 -15.17
C ARG A 221 11.09 -4.43 -15.68
N VAL A 222 11.78 -5.06 -16.63
CA VAL A 222 11.46 -6.42 -17.10
C VAL A 222 11.62 -7.45 -15.98
N VAL A 223 12.74 -7.40 -15.24
CA VAL A 223 12.96 -8.27 -14.07
C VAL A 223 11.84 -8.08 -13.04
N GLN A 224 11.48 -6.83 -12.74
CA GLN A 224 10.39 -6.54 -11.81
C GLN A 224 9.06 -7.17 -12.24
N ALA A 225 8.71 -7.12 -13.52
CA ALA A 225 7.47 -7.70 -14.04
C ALA A 225 7.50 -9.24 -14.04
N LEU A 226 8.62 -9.84 -14.47
CA LEU A 226 8.76 -11.29 -14.60
C LEU A 226 8.93 -12.00 -13.25
N ALA A 227 9.49 -11.34 -12.23
CA ALA A 227 9.68 -11.92 -10.90
C ALA A 227 8.37 -12.46 -10.29
N ALA A 228 7.25 -11.78 -10.55
CA ALA A 228 5.92 -12.20 -10.07
C ALA A 228 5.43 -13.54 -10.66
N TYR A 229 6.04 -14.00 -11.76
CA TYR A 229 5.67 -15.25 -12.45
C TYR A 229 6.67 -16.38 -12.21
N LYS A 230 7.79 -16.13 -11.51
CA LYS A 230 8.83 -17.15 -11.26
C LYS A 230 8.29 -18.40 -10.55
N GLY A 231 7.30 -18.22 -9.66
CA GLY A 231 6.68 -19.33 -8.93
C GLY A 231 5.76 -20.21 -9.79
N SER A 232 5.25 -19.70 -10.90
CA SER A 232 4.32 -20.41 -11.81
C SER A 232 4.92 -20.78 -13.17
N ASP A 233 6.01 -20.14 -13.60
CA ASP A 233 6.76 -20.46 -14.81
C ASP A 233 8.25 -20.71 -14.47
N ALA A 234 8.60 -21.99 -14.30
CA ALA A 234 9.97 -22.41 -13.99
C ALA A 234 10.99 -22.05 -15.09
N THR A 235 10.53 -21.82 -16.33
CA THR A 235 11.40 -21.44 -17.47
C THR A 235 11.96 -20.03 -17.35
N LEU A 236 11.46 -19.23 -16.41
CA LEU A 236 11.98 -17.89 -16.12
C LEU A 236 13.26 -17.88 -15.29
N THR A 237 13.66 -19.01 -14.70
CA THR A 237 14.82 -19.09 -13.82
C THR A 237 16.10 -18.57 -14.49
N THR A 238 16.42 -19.08 -15.68
CA THR A 238 17.64 -18.67 -16.42
C THR A 238 17.56 -17.24 -16.96
N PRO A 239 16.47 -16.80 -17.65
CA PRO A 239 16.34 -15.41 -18.09
C PRO A 239 16.50 -14.39 -16.95
N LEU A 240 15.88 -14.63 -15.80
CA LEU A 240 16.00 -13.74 -14.64
C LEU A 240 17.43 -13.71 -14.07
N ALA A 241 18.10 -14.86 -13.98
CA ALA A 241 19.49 -14.93 -13.51
C ALA A 241 20.45 -14.16 -14.44
N ASN A 242 20.30 -14.33 -15.76
CA ASN A 242 21.09 -13.64 -16.77
C ASN A 242 20.92 -12.12 -16.71
N ALA A 243 19.68 -11.66 -16.53
CA ALA A 243 19.36 -10.25 -16.41
C ALA A 243 19.93 -9.64 -15.13
N VAL A 244 19.83 -10.34 -14.00
CA VAL A 244 20.44 -9.92 -12.72
C VAL A 244 21.97 -9.83 -12.86
N ALA A 245 22.62 -10.82 -13.49
CA ALA A 245 24.07 -10.78 -13.74
C ALA A 245 24.46 -9.58 -14.62
N THR A 246 23.67 -9.29 -15.66
CA THR A 246 23.88 -8.13 -16.54
C THR A 246 23.74 -6.81 -15.79
N LEU A 247 22.73 -6.68 -14.94
CA LEU A 247 22.54 -5.48 -14.10
C LEU A 247 23.71 -5.27 -13.14
N LYS A 248 24.24 -6.33 -12.53
CA LYS A 248 25.43 -6.26 -11.66
C LYS A 248 26.67 -5.76 -12.40
N ALA A 249 26.81 -6.14 -13.67
CA ALA A 249 27.94 -5.69 -14.49
C ALA A 249 27.81 -4.23 -14.96
N LYS A 250 26.58 -3.74 -15.18
CA LYS A 250 26.34 -2.43 -15.83
C LYS A 250 25.90 -1.31 -14.88
N VAL A 251 25.35 -1.64 -13.70
CA VAL A 251 24.81 -0.65 -12.75
C VAL A 251 25.73 -0.55 -11.54
N THR A 252 26.25 0.65 -11.30
CA THR A 252 27.13 0.96 -10.16
C THR A 252 26.49 2.03 -9.28
N THR A 253 27.14 2.34 -8.15
CA THR A 253 26.73 3.43 -7.26
C THR A 253 26.86 4.82 -7.91
N SER A 254 27.58 4.93 -9.03
CA SER A 254 27.71 6.18 -9.81
C SER A 254 26.71 6.27 -10.97
N SER A 255 25.93 5.21 -11.25
CA SER A 255 24.87 5.26 -12.26
C SER A 255 23.80 6.30 -11.91
N ALA A 256 22.97 6.68 -12.89
CA ALA A 256 21.89 7.63 -12.67
C ALA A 256 20.96 7.16 -11.52
N PRO A 257 20.50 8.06 -10.62
CA PRO A 257 19.75 7.66 -9.43
C PRO A 257 18.49 6.82 -9.70
N HIS A 258 17.75 7.14 -10.77
CA HIS A 258 16.57 6.37 -11.18
C HIS A 258 16.92 4.95 -11.66
N VAL A 259 18.08 4.76 -12.33
CA VAL A 259 18.55 3.42 -12.74
C VAL A 259 18.92 2.59 -11.52
N ARG A 260 19.59 3.20 -10.54
CA ARG A 260 19.95 2.55 -9.27
C ARG A 260 18.70 2.13 -8.49
N ALA A 261 17.70 3.00 -8.40
CA ALA A 261 16.43 2.71 -7.74
C ALA A 261 15.65 1.58 -8.44
N ALA A 262 15.52 1.64 -9.78
CA ALA A 262 14.88 0.58 -10.56
C ALA A 262 15.59 -0.78 -10.36
N THR A 263 16.92 -0.77 -10.35
CA THR A 263 17.73 -1.98 -10.20
C THR A 263 17.64 -2.54 -8.78
N ALA A 264 17.65 -1.68 -7.76
CA ALA A 264 17.42 -2.10 -6.37
C ALA A 264 16.04 -2.76 -6.21
N LEU A 265 14.98 -2.18 -6.78
CA LEU A 265 13.65 -2.79 -6.81
C LEU A 265 13.63 -4.15 -7.51
N ALA A 266 14.37 -4.30 -8.63
CA ALA A 266 14.49 -5.57 -9.33
C ALA A 266 15.16 -6.64 -8.46
N TYR A 267 16.23 -6.27 -7.75
CA TYR A 267 16.92 -7.18 -6.82
C TYR A 267 16.05 -7.57 -5.63
N LEU A 268 15.36 -6.61 -5.00
CA LEU A 268 14.48 -6.89 -3.86
C LEU A 268 13.32 -7.83 -4.23
N ARG A 269 12.76 -7.71 -5.44
CA ARG A 269 11.73 -8.64 -5.92
C ARG A 269 12.25 -10.05 -6.20
N MET A 270 13.54 -10.18 -6.48
CA MET A 270 14.19 -11.49 -6.69
C MET A 270 14.63 -12.13 -5.37
N ASP A 271 15.12 -11.30 -4.46
CA ASP A 271 15.61 -11.65 -3.13
C ASP A 271 15.44 -10.43 -2.19
N PRO A 272 14.45 -10.46 -1.28
CA PRO A 272 14.22 -9.37 -0.33
C PRO A 272 15.43 -9.08 0.58
N ALA A 273 16.35 -10.04 0.75
CA ALA A 273 17.56 -9.88 1.55
C ALA A 273 18.79 -9.37 0.76
N SER A 274 18.63 -9.08 -0.53
CA SER A 274 19.73 -8.79 -1.47
C SER A 274 20.72 -7.73 -0.98
N ASN A 275 21.99 -8.10 -0.87
CA ASN A 275 23.08 -7.17 -0.53
C ASN A 275 23.41 -6.20 -1.68
N ASP A 276 23.17 -6.61 -2.94
CA ASP A 276 23.33 -5.74 -4.09
C ASP A 276 22.29 -4.61 -4.06
N ALA A 277 21.04 -4.93 -3.67
CA ALA A 277 20.01 -3.91 -3.45
C ALA A 277 20.45 -2.92 -2.36
N LYS A 278 20.90 -3.41 -1.19
CA LYS A 278 21.38 -2.57 -0.09
C LYS A 278 22.53 -1.65 -0.53
N THR A 279 23.44 -2.13 -1.37
CA THR A 279 24.54 -1.32 -1.89
C THR A 279 24.05 -0.14 -2.74
N LEU A 280 23.10 -0.39 -3.64
CA LEU A 280 22.50 0.66 -4.46
C LEU A 280 21.65 1.63 -3.63
N LEU A 281 20.91 1.14 -2.62
CA LEU A 281 20.09 1.97 -1.74
C LEU A 281 20.95 2.83 -0.80
N ASN A 282 22.02 2.29 -0.22
CA ASN A 282 22.94 3.03 0.65
C ASN A 282 23.65 4.14 -0.10
N SER A 283 24.00 3.91 -1.36
CA SER A 283 24.54 4.99 -2.19
C SER A 283 23.48 6.06 -2.47
N LEU A 284 22.18 5.73 -2.48
CA LEU A 284 21.11 6.70 -2.74
C LEU A 284 20.88 7.55 -1.49
N THR A 285 20.87 6.95 -0.30
CA THR A 285 20.79 7.72 0.96
C THR A 285 21.95 8.71 1.09
N ALA A 286 23.15 8.35 0.62
CA ALA A 286 24.33 9.21 0.64
C ALA A 286 24.23 10.47 -0.24
N ILE A 287 23.37 10.47 -1.26
CA ILE A 287 23.17 11.62 -2.17
C ILE A 287 21.84 12.34 -1.94
N GLN A 288 21.05 11.92 -0.93
CA GLN A 288 19.79 12.60 -0.60
C GLN A 288 20.10 13.97 -0.02
N ARG A 289 19.47 15.01 -0.57
CA ARG A 289 19.67 16.38 -0.11
C ARG A 289 19.00 16.62 1.24
N VAL A 290 19.36 17.72 1.88
CA VAL A 290 18.82 18.10 3.19
C VAL A 290 17.31 18.31 3.14
N ASP A 291 16.78 18.82 2.03
CA ASP A 291 15.33 19.01 1.83
C ASP A 291 14.57 17.72 1.48
N GLY A 292 15.26 16.58 1.43
CA GLY A 292 14.68 15.26 1.16
C GLY A 292 14.65 14.86 -0.32
N GLY A 293 14.85 15.80 -1.25
CA GLY A 293 14.85 15.55 -2.69
C GLY A 293 16.18 15.05 -3.23
N PHE A 294 16.20 14.80 -4.54
CA PHE A 294 17.39 14.42 -5.30
C PHE A 294 17.55 15.34 -6.52
N ASP A 295 18.79 15.68 -6.89
CA ASP A 295 19.06 16.53 -8.05
C ASP A 295 18.58 15.93 -9.38
N ALA A 296 18.30 14.63 -9.39
CA ALA A 296 17.73 13.91 -10.54
C ALA A 296 16.21 14.17 -10.76
N GLY A 297 15.58 15.03 -9.96
CA GLY A 297 14.20 15.50 -10.16
C GLY A 297 13.11 14.59 -9.59
N ILE A 298 11.85 14.92 -9.91
CA ILE A 298 10.66 14.29 -9.33
C ILE A 298 10.57 12.82 -9.71
N PHE A 299 10.76 12.49 -10.99
CA PHE A 299 10.71 11.10 -11.47
C PHE A 299 11.68 10.20 -10.69
N ALA A 300 12.94 10.62 -10.57
CA ALA A 300 13.95 9.85 -9.84
C ALA A 300 13.63 9.77 -8.35
N THR A 301 13.20 10.88 -7.74
CA THR A 301 12.84 10.93 -6.32
C THR A 301 11.68 9.99 -6.00
N GLY A 302 10.63 9.97 -6.83
CA GLY A 302 9.51 9.06 -6.72
C GLY A 302 9.96 7.60 -6.77
N LEU A 303 10.79 7.23 -7.75
CA LEU A 303 11.28 5.86 -7.87
C LEU A 303 12.20 5.44 -6.72
N ILE A 304 13.03 6.36 -6.21
CA ILE A 304 13.88 6.13 -5.04
C ILE A 304 13.04 5.89 -3.78
N ALA A 305 12.00 6.69 -3.54
CA ALA A 305 11.08 6.50 -2.42
C ALA A 305 10.36 5.14 -2.50
N GLN A 306 9.96 4.70 -3.70
CA GLN A 306 9.41 3.36 -3.91
C GLN A 306 10.45 2.27 -3.57
N ALA A 307 11.70 2.44 -3.98
CA ALA A 307 12.79 1.50 -3.68
C ALA A 307 13.09 1.43 -2.17
N PHE A 308 13.10 2.56 -1.47
CA PHE A 308 13.22 2.59 0.00
C PHE A 308 12.02 1.90 0.66
N SER A 309 10.80 2.18 0.21
CA SER A 309 9.60 1.52 0.74
C SER A 309 9.67 0.00 0.60
N ALA A 310 10.07 -0.49 -0.58
CA ALA A 310 10.24 -1.92 -0.82
C ALA A 310 11.31 -2.56 0.09
N ALA A 311 12.42 -1.85 0.35
CA ALA A 311 13.49 -2.33 1.22
C ALA A 311 13.09 -2.42 2.70
N GLU A 312 12.12 -1.62 3.12
CA GLU A 312 11.52 -1.64 4.46
C GLU A 312 10.47 -2.76 4.62
N GLY A 313 10.31 -3.64 3.63
CA GLY A 313 9.32 -4.71 3.66
C GLY A 313 7.89 -4.24 3.33
N ALA A 314 7.70 -2.97 2.97
CA ALA A 314 6.49 -2.50 2.31
C ALA A 314 6.57 -2.88 0.81
N ASP A 315 6.59 -4.18 0.53
CA ASP A 315 6.69 -4.69 -0.84
C ASP A 315 5.44 -4.27 -1.63
N ALA A 316 5.67 -3.53 -2.72
CA ALA A 316 4.64 -2.95 -3.56
C ALA A 316 3.74 -3.99 -4.25
N THR A 317 4.10 -5.27 -4.30
CA THR A 317 3.25 -6.31 -4.91
C THR A 317 2.25 -6.92 -3.93
N ASN A 318 2.70 -7.29 -2.72
CA ASN A 318 1.83 -7.76 -1.65
C ASN A 318 0.97 -6.61 -1.12
N SER A 319 1.56 -5.44 -0.89
CA SER A 319 0.82 -4.25 -0.44
C SER A 319 -0.28 -3.83 -1.42
N ARG A 320 -0.10 -4.03 -2.74
CA ARG A 320 -1.12 -3.72 -3.77
C ARG A 320 -2.08 -4.88 -4.04
N ALA A 321 -1.82 -6.08 -3.52
CA ALA A 321 -2.69 -7.22 -3.72
C ALA A 321 -4.06 -6.91 -3.14
N ARG A 322 -5.08 -6.92 -4.00
CA ARG A 322 -6.47 -6.72 -3.58
C ARG A 322 -6.82 -7.74 -2.52
N VAL A 323 -7.39 -7.27 -1.43
CA VAL A 323 -7.94 -8.11 -0.37
C VAL A 323 -9.45 -8.11 -0.52
N ASP A 324 -10.02 -9.29 -0.60
CA ASP A 324 -11.47 -9.44 -0.70
C ASP A 324 -12.09 -9.44 0.71
N VAL A 325 -12.54 -8.27 1.15
CA VAL A 325 -13.35 -8.12 2.36
C VAL A 325 -14.81 -8.23 1.95
N THR A 326 -15.36 -9.44 2.07
CA THR A 326 -16.70 -9.80 1.59
C THR A 326 -17.81 -9.25 2.49
N ASP A 327 -17.52 -9.05 3.78
CA ASP A 327 -18.44 -8.42 4.72
C ASP A 327 -18.48 -6.90 4.50
N ALA A 328 -19.66 -6.40 4.11
CA ALA A 328 -19.83 -5.00 3.76
C ALA A 328 -19.66 -4.06 4.96
N ALA A 329 -20.08 -4.49 6.16
CA ALA A 329 -19.96 -3.69 7.37
C ALA A 329 -18.50 -3.62 7.84
N LEU A 330 -17.77 -4.73 7.77
CA LEU A 330 -16.33 -4.77 8.04
C LEU A 330 -15.57 -3.88 7.05
N ARG A 331 -15.85 -4.01 5.74
CA ARG A 331 -15.20 -3.19 4.71
C ARG A 331 -15.45 -1.70 4.95
N ALA A 332 -16.69 -1.32 5.25
CA ALA A 332 -17.02 0.07 5.55
C ALA A 332 -16.28 0.59 6.78
N ALA A 333 -16.19 -0.21 7.85
CA ALA A 333 -15.48 0.16 9.07
C ALA A 333 -13.97 0.31 8.87
N ILE A 334 -13.36 -0.61 8.11
CA ILE A 334 -11.94 -0.52 7.75
C ILE A 334 -11.69 0.75 6.92
N ASN A 335 -12.52 1.00 5.90
CA ASN A 335 -12.39 2.19 5.08
C ASN A 335 -12.56 3.47 5.92
N GLU A 336 -13.53 3.52 6.83
CA GLU A 336 -13.73 4.64 7.74
C GLU A 336 -12.50 4.86 8.64
N ALA A 337 -11.98 3.81 9.26
CA ALA A 337 -10.76 3.87 10.09
C ALA A 337 -9.53 4.37 9.31
N LEU A 338 -9.50 4.11 8.00
CA LEU A 338 -8.46 4.58 7.08
C LEU A 338 -8.78 5.95 6.45
N GLY A 339 -9.89 6.60 6.80
CA GLY A 339 -10.32 7.88 6.24
C GLY A 339 -10.71 7.83 4.76
N ARG A 340 -11.37 6.74 4.34
CA ARG A 340 -11.68 6.39 2.95
C ARG A 340 -13.18 6.31 2.69
N GLY A 341 -13.56 6.20 1.42
CA GLY A 341 -14.95 5.92 1.03
C GLY A 341 -15.37 4.52 1.48
N SER A 342 -16.57 4.38 2.04
CA SER A 342 -17.05 3.11 2.66
C SER A 342 -17.05 1.90 1.71
N MET A 343 -17.18 2.14 0.40
CA MET A 343 -17.23 1.11 -0.64
C MET A 343 -15.91 0.92 -1.37
N ASP A 344 -14.85 1.62 -0.95
CA ASP A 344 -13.55 1.51 -1.59
C ASP A 344 -12.99 0.08 -1.43
N GLN A 345 -12.35 -0.42 -2.47
CA GLN A 345 -11.66 -1.71 -2.39
C GLN A 345 -10.38 -1.58 -1.55
N LEU A 346 -10.08 -2.64 -0.80
CA LEU A 346 -8.92 -2.71 0.10
C LEU A 346 -7.80 -3.56 -0.52
N ASN A 347 -6.57 -3.28 -0.13
CA ASN A 347 -5.40 -4.11 -0.41
C ASN A 347 -4.60 -4.37 0.88
N GLN A 348 -3.61 -5.27 0.83
CA GLN A 348 -2.86 -5.65 2.05
C GLN A 348 -2.10 -4.47 2.65
N GLY A 349 -1.64 -3.53 1.83
CA GLY A 349 -0.88 -2.36 2.25
C GLY A 349 -1.72 -1.31 2.97
N GLU A 350 -3.03 -1.30 2.74
CA GLU A 350 -4.00 -0.50 3.48
C GLU A 350 -4.36 -1.17 4.81
N LEU A 351 -4.56 -2.49 4.78
CA LEU A 351 -4.87 -3.25 5.99
C LEU A 351 -3.73 -3.23 6.99
N SER A 352 -2.48 -3.28 6.53
CA SER A 352 -1.30 -3.20 7.39
C SER A 352 -1.14 -1.84 8.09
N GLN A 353 -1.94 -0.83 7.76
CA GLN A 353 -1.90 0.49 8.44
C GLN A 353 -2.77 0.51 9.69
N LEU A 354 -3.71 -0.41 9.80
CA LEU A 354 -4.59 -0.48 10.96
C LEU A 354 -3.74 -0.82 12.18
N THR A 355 -3.77 0.07 13.17
CA THR A 355 -3.24 -0.19 14.52
C THR A 355 -4.37 -0.41 15.49
N THR A 356 -5.48 0.31 15.29
CA THR A 356 -6.74 0.14 16.02
C THR A 356 -7.90 0.03 15.04
N LEU A 357 -8.91 -0.78 15.39
CA LEU A 357 -10.14 -0.89 14.63
C LEU A 357 -11.32 -1.14 15.58
N ASP A 358 -12.38 -0.35 15.45
CA ASP A 358 -13.64 -0.54 16.15
C ASP A 358 -14.74 -0.94 15.16
N ILE A 359 -15.19 -2.17 15.27
CA ILE A 359 -16.31 -2.73 14.53
C ILE A 359 -17.49 -3.11 15.44
N SER A 360 -17.51 -2.64 16.69
CA SER A 360 -18.54 -3.01 17.65
C SER A 360 -19.94 -2.58 17.20
N ASN A 361 -20.93 -3.46 17.40
CA ASN A 361 -22.34 -3.22 17.03
C ASN A 361 -22.56 -2.87 15.55
N ARG A 362 -21.69 -3.35 14.64
CA ARG A 362 -21.79 -3.05 13.20
C ARG A 362 -22.44 -4.16 12.37
N GLY A 363 -22.87 -5.25 13.00
CA GLY A 363 -23.47 -6.39 12.31
C GLY A 363 -22.47 -7.18 11.46
N VAL A 364 -21.18 -7.14 11.82
CA VAL A 364 -20.13 -7.90 11.13
C VAL A 364 -20.34 -9.39 11.35
N THR A 365 -20.24 -10.17 10.28
CA THR A 365 -20.42 -11.63 10.28
C THR A 365 -19.13 -12.38 10.00
N SER A 366 -18.18 -11.75 9.31
CA SER A 366 -16.90 -12.34 8.90
C SER A 366 -15.75 -11.38 9.12
N LEU A 367 -14.64 -11.90 9.65
CA LEU A 367 -13.38 -11.17 9.84
C LEU A 367 -12.41 -11.32 8.66
N ASN A 368 -12.84 -11.95 7.55
CA ASN A 368 -11.98 -12.17 6.40
C ASN A 368 -11.45 -10.84 5.84
N GLY A 369 -10.13 -10.78 5.67
CA GLY A 369 -9.34 -9.63 5.28
C GLY A 369 -8.44 -9.12 6.42
N LEU A 370 -8.85 -9.29 7.67
CA LEU A 370 -8.06 -8.82 8.81
C LEU A 370 -6.74 -9.59 9.01
N GLN A 371 -6.56 -10.77 8.39
CA GLN A 371 -5.29 -11.51 8.44
C GLN A 371 -4.10 -10.70 7.87
N TYR A 372 -4.37 -9.69 7.03
CA TYR A 372 -3.36 -8.82 6.44
C TYR A 372 -3.11 -7.54 7.26
N ALA A 373 -3.86 -7.31 8.33
CA ALA A 373 -3.70 -6.17 9.23
C ALA A 373 -2.57 -6.42 10.24
N SER A 374 -1.35 -6.63 9.76
CA SER A 374 -0.20 -7.10 10.55
C SER A 374 0.22 -6.18 11.69
N ASN A 375 -0.14 -4.90 11.65
CA ASN A 375 0.16 -3.92 12.68
C ASN A 375 -1.02 -3.66 13.63
N LEU A 376 -2.14 -4.39 13.49
CA LEU A 376 -3.32 -4.21 14.32
C LEU A 376 -3.03 -4.73 15.73
N THR A 377 -3.11 -3.83 16.70
CA THR A 377 -2.86 -4.14 18.12
C THR A 377 -4.13 -4.10 18.94
N THR A 378 -5.17 -3.39 18.48
CA THR A 378 -6.46 -3.30 19.18
C THR A 378 -7.63 -3.51 18.22
N LEU A 379 -8.47 -4.51 18.50
CA LEU A 379 -9.72 -4.74 17.78
C LEU A 379 -10.89 -4.81 18.76
N ASN A 380 -11.81 -3.85 18.69
CA ASN A 380 -13.11 -3.95 19.35
C ASN A 380 -14.12 -4.52 18.36
N ALA A 381 -14.53 -5.77 18.58
CA ALA A 381 -15.48 -6.48 17.73
C ALA A 381 -16.74 -6.93 18.48
N ALA A 382 -17.02 -6.33 19.64
CA ALA A 382 -18.13 -6.70 20.50
C ALA A 382 -19.51 -6.54 19.82
N ASN A 383 -20.48 -7.38 20.22
CA ASN A 383 -21.88 -7.35 19.81
C ASN A 383 -22.05 -7.39 18.28
N ASN A 384 -21.49 -8.43 17.67
CA ASN A 384 -21.61 -8.71 16.24
C ASN A 384 -22.11 -10.15 16.03
N ALA A 385 -22.08 -10.63 14.78
CA ALA A 385 -22.49 -11.98 14.42
C ALA A 385 -21.29 -12.84 13.96
N ILE A 386 -20.11 -12.60 14.54
CA ILE A 386 -18.86 -13.29 14.17
C ILE A 386 -18.86 -14.70 14.77
N SER A 387 -18.79 -15.72 13.90
CA SER A 387 -18.74 -17.12 14.32
C SER A 387 -17.35 -17.76 14.16
N ASP A 388 -16.49 -17.17 13.32
CA ASP A 388 -15.15 -17.66 13.03
C ASP A 388 -14.08 -16.56 13.28
N THR A 389 -13.08 -16.91 14.08
CA THR A 389 -11.97 -16.03 14.46
C THR A 389 -10.65 -16.43 13.79
N ALA A 390 -10.63 -17.48 12.96
CA ALA A 390 -9.45 -17.91 12.22
C ALA A 390 -8.74 -16.78 11.43
N PRO A 391 -9.45 -15.81 10.81
CA PRO A 391 -8.80 -14.71 10.10
C PRO A 391 -7.89 -13.82 10.95
N ILE A 392 -8.06 -13.78 12.27
CA ILE A 392 -7.21 -12.98 13.17
C ILE A 392 -6.24 -13.82 14.00
N ALA A 393 -6.24 -15.14 13.83
CA ALA A 393 -5.47 -16.07 14.68
C ALA A 393 -3.94 -15.88 14.56
N SER A 394 -3.45 -15.37 13.42
CA SER A 394 -2.01 -15.13 13.20
C SER A 394 -1.52 -13.77 13.72
N LEU A 395 -2.41 -12.91 14.22
CA LEU A 395 -2.06 -11.57 14.70
C LEU A 395 -1.63 -11.64 16.18
N THR A 396 -0.38 -12.03 16.41
CA THR A 396 0.12 -12.36 17.76
C THR A 396 0.18 -11.19 18.75
N ASN A 397 0.14 -9.95 18.25
CA ASN A 397 0.18 -8.73 19.07
C ASN A 397 -1.22 -8.11 19.29
N LEU A 398 -2.28 -8.81 18.88
CA LEU A 398 -3.64 -8.29 18.91
C LEU A 398 -4.32 -8.47 20.27
N SER A 399 -4.76 -7.36 20.85
CA SER A 399 -5.78 -7.35 21.90
C SER A 399 -7.16 -7.26 21.24
N VAL A 400 -8.05 -8.20 21.55
CA VAL A 400 -9.36 -8.31 20.91
C VAL A 400 -10.49 -8.40 21.93
N ASP A 401 -11.55 -7.63 21.71
CA ASP A 401 -12.85 -7.78 22.39
C ASP A 401 -13.86 -8.43 21.43
N LEU A 402 -14.30 -9.64 21.76
CA LEU A 402 -15.30 -10.40 20.99
C LEU A 402 -16.61 -10.60 21.75
N ASN A 403 -16.82 -9.91 22.88
CA ASN A 403 -18.01 -10.11 23.73
C ASN A 403 -19.31 -9.99 22.92
N GLY A 404 -20.27 -10.88 23.16
CA GLY A 404 -21.56 -10.84 22.47
C GLY A 404 -21.49 -11.31 21.00
N ASN A 405 -20.54 -12.18 20.67
CA ASN A 405 -20.47 -12.85 19.37
C ASN A 405 -20.71 -14.38 19.51
N PRO A 406 -21.24 -15.04 18.47
CA PRO A 406 -21.48 -16.48 18.48
C PRO A 406 -20.21 -17.34 18.36
N CYS A 407 -19.02 -16.76 18.20
CA CYS A 407 -17.77 -17.52 18.12
C CYS A 407 -17.45 -18.29 19.41
N PRO A 408 -16.80 -19.47 19.30
CA PRO A 408 -16.44 -20.27 20.47
C PRO A 408 -15.58 -19.48 21.47
N GLY A 409 -16.04 -19.37 22.72
CA GLY A 409 -15.33 -18.64 23.78
C GLY A 409 -15.57 -17.12 23.82
N CYS A 410 -16.35 -16.57 22.89
CA CYS A 410 -16.60 -15.13 22.80
C CYS A 410 -17.70 -14.63 23.75
N ASN A 411 -18.48 -15.53 24.35
CA ASN A 411 -19.53 -15.22 25.33
C ASN A 411 -19.10 -15.47 26.78
N THR A 412 -17.81 -15.34 27.10
CA THR A 412 -17.35 -15.42 28.50
C THR A 412 -17.62 -14.10 29.25
N GLN A 413 -18.89 -13.70 29.29
CA GLN A 413 -19.44 -13.01 30.45
C GLN A 413 -20.47 -13.95 31.09
N VAL A 414 -19.96 -14.88 31.91
CA VAL A 414 -20.78 -15.37 33.02
C VAL A 414 -20.89 -14.19 33.98
N ALA A 415 -22.01 -13.46 33.88
CA ALA A 415 -22.43 -12.56 34.95
C ALA A 415 -22.65 -13.40 36.21
N ALA A 416 -21.85 -13.08 37.24
CA ALA A 416 -22.05 -13.25 38.67
C ALA A 416 -22.98 -14.38 39.19
N ASN A 417 -22.41 -15.16 40.13
CA ASN A 417 -23.10 -15.92 41.17
C ASN A 417 -23.89 -17.14 40.70
N ASP A 418 -23.21 -18.26 40.49
CA ASP A 418 -23.64 -19.57 41.00
C ASP A 418 -22.38 -20.39 41.24
N GLY A 419 -22.19 -20.84 42.48
CA GLY A 419 -20.93 -21.39 43.01
C GLY A 419 -20.54 -22.78 42.52
N ASP A 420 -20.73 -23.10 41.24
CA ASP A 420 -20.37 -24.39 40.68
C ASP A 420 -19.13 -24.26 39.79
N ALA A 421 -17.96 -24.27 40.43
CA ALA A 421 -16.74 -24.66 39.74
C ALA A 421 -16.88 -26.14 39.34
N PRO A 422 -16.73 -26.52 38.06
CA PRO A 422 -16.73 -27.93 37.69
C PRO A 422 -15.56 -28.61 38.41
N LEU A 423 -15.89 -29.63 39.21
CA LEU A 423 -14.89 -30.37 39.98
C LEU A 423 -13.83 -30.96 39.03
N PRO A 424 -12.53 -30.81 39.33
CA PRO A 424 -11.48 -31.40 38.50
C PRO A 424 -11.56 -32.93 38.52
N LEU A 425 -11.16 -33.57 37.42
CA LEU A 425 -11.35 -35.01 37.16
C LEU A 425 -10.83 -35.95 38.28
N TRP A 426 -9.86 -35.50 39.09
CA TRP A 426 -9.33 -36.25 40.22
C TRP A 426 -10.30 -36.32 41.43
N ALA A 427 -11.20 -35.35 41.57
CA ALA A 427 -12.20 -35.32 42.65
C ALA A 427 -13.36 -36.33 42.42
N LEU A 428 -13.65 -36.65 41.16
CA LEU A 428 -14.63 -37.70 40.79
C LEU A 428 -14.13 -39.12 41.12
N VAL A 429 -12.81 -39.34 41.13
CA VAL A 429 -12.22 -40.65 41.47
C VAL A 429 -12.36 -40.98 42.97
N MET A 430 -12.33 -39.96 43.83
CA MET A 430 -12.45 -40.14 45.29
C MET A 430 -13.89 -40.44 45.75
N LEU A 431 -14.91 -40.12 44.94
CA LEU A 431 -16.31 -40.44 45.22
C LEU A 431 -16.72 -41.85 44.77
N GLY A 432 -15.92 -42.53 43.94
CA GLY A 432 -16.18 -43.91 43.48
C GLY A 432 -15.65 -45.02 44.40
N ALA A 433 -14.72 -44.71 45.31
CA ALA A 433 -14.07 -45.72 46.16
C ALA A 433 -14.78 -45.99 47.51
N GLY A 434 -15.86 -45.28 47.82
CA GLY A 434 -16.56 -45.37 49.11
C GLY A 434 -17.74 -46.35 49.19
N LEU A 435 -18.14 -47.01 48.09
CA LEU A 435 -19.43 -47.72 48.02
C LEU A 435 -19.41 -49.16 47.49
N MET A 436 -18.25 -49.83 47.47
CA MET A 436 -18.12 -51.26 47.10
C MET A 436 -17.28 -52.02 48.12
N GLY A 437 -17.70 -51.99 49.38
CA GLY A 437 -16.98 -52.59 50.50
C GLY A 437 -17.85 -53.39 51.46
N ALA A 438 -18.91 -54.07 51.00
CA ALA A 438 -19.53 -55.20 51.70
C ALA A 438 -20.70 -55.77 50.88
N VAL A 439 -20.46 -56.82 50.08
CA VAL A 439 -21.28 -58.05 49.98
C VAL A 439 -20.55 -58.95 48.97
N GLY A 440 -19.85 -59.95 49.47
CA GLY A 440 -19.14 -60.92 48.64
C GLY A 440 -18.87 -62.20 49.41
N ARG A 441 -19.92 -62.95 49.79
CA ARG A 441 -19.76 -64.31 50.30
C ARG A 441 -20.95 -65.21 49.97
N ALA A 442 -21.00 -65.65 48.72
CA ALA A 442 -21.60 -66.89 48.23
C ALA A 442 -21.14 -66.98 46.76
N GLY A 443 -20.55 -68.04 46.22
CA GLY A 443 -20.45 -69.43 46.62
C GLY A 443 -20.49 -70.25 45.33
N ARG A 444 -19.43 -71.04 45.10
CA ARG A 444 -19.36 -72.24 44.24
C ARG A 444 -19.55 -72.12 42.72
N SER A 445 -18.47 -72.48 42.03
CA SER A 445 -18.43 -73.44 40.90
C SER A 445 -17.09 -74.17 41.07
N GLY A 446 -17.00 -75.45 41.43
CA GLY A 446 -17.39 -76.61 40.61
C GLY A 446 -16.28 -76.89 39.59
N ARG A 447 -15.29 -77.74 39.91
CA ARG A 447 -15.18 -79.18 39.51
C ARG A 447 -14.32 -79.30 38.23
N GLN A 448 -13.31 -80.16 38.03
CA GLN A 448 -12.70 -81.32 38.72
C GLN A 448 -11.32 -81.58 38.06
N ASP A 449 -10.37 -82.09 38.85
CA ASP A 449 -9.36 -83.13 38.55
C ASP A 449 -8.90 -83.55 39.96
N ALA A 450 -9.11 -84.76 40.50
CA ALA A 450 -9.39 -86.09 39.96
C ALA A 450 -10.71 -86.71 40.45
#